data_AF-A0A4R3UXH4-F1
#
_entry.id   AF-A0A4R3UXH4-F1
#
_cell.length_a   1.000
_cell.length_b   1.000
_cell.length_c   1.000
_cell.angle_alpha   90.00
_cell.angle_beta   90.00
_cell.angle_gamma   90.00
#
_symmetry.space_group_name_H-M   'P 1'
#
loop_
_entity.id
_entity.type
_entity.pdbx_description
1 polymer ?
#
loop_
_entity_poly.entity_id
_entity_poly.type
_entity_poly.pdbx_seq_one_letter_code
_entity_poly.pdbx_strand_id
1 'polypeptide(L)'
;MSNALRPTPSSGAPTTAIDDDWKATALVFRGQRQALIASNIANADTPNYQARDISFSAALKDANRARPAAPMATTSPGHLAPSLVAPRSTLQFAQHALQSQTGLDSNTVDMDRERASFAQNSILHQLAVASLDDELKEFKMAITDPRR
;
A
#
# COMPACT_ATOMS: atom_id res chain seq x y z
N MET A 1 4.28 9.28 -40.77
CA MET A 1 5.50 10.08 -40.58
C MET A 1 5.38 10.70 -39.19
N SER A 2 5.91 10.04 -38.15
CA SER A 2 7.18 10.43 -37.48
C SER A 2 7.02 11.81 -36.80
N ASN A 3 7.32 12.07 -35.53
CA ASN A 3 8.22 11.45 -34.57
C ASN A 3 7.97 12.11 -33.18
N ALA A 4 8.44 11.41 -32.15
CA ALA A 4 8.53 11.67 -30.72
C ALA A 4 8.49 13.11 -30.17
N LEU A 5 7.87 13.24 -28.99
CA LEU A 5 8.53 13.85 -27.83
C LEU A 5 8.04 13.16 -26.54
N ARG A 6 8.63 11.99 -26.23
CA ARG A 6 8.67 11.47 -24.86
C ARG A 6 9.74 12.27 -24.10
N PRO A 7 9.48 12.76 -22.88
CA PRO A 7 10.52 13.36 -22.07
C PRO A 7 11.52 12.27 -21.64
N THR A 8 12.80 12.48 -21.96
CA THR A 8 13.92 11.64 -21.50
C THR A 8 14.33 12.05 -20.09
N PRO A 9 14.40 11.15 -19.11
CA PRO A 9 15.09 11.44 -17.85
C PRO A 9 16.61 11.34 -18.06
N SER A 10 17.33 12.40 -17.73
CA SER A 10 18.79 12.46 -17.76
C SER A 10 19.41 11.95 -16.44
N SER A 11 20.37 11.03 -16.58
CA SER A 11 21.59 10.86 -15.77
C SER A 11 21.49 10.51 -14.28
N GLY A 12 21.66 9.21 -13.97
CA GLY A 12 22.76 8.76 -13.11
C GLY A 12 22.55 8.61 -11.59
N ALA A 13 21.65 7.72 -11.14
CA ALA A 13 21.61 7.08 -9.81
C ALA A 13 20.60 5.90 -9.85
N PRO A 14 20.71 4.84 -9.03
CA PRO A 14 20.10 3.53 -9.29
C PRO A 14 18.57 3.59 -9.31
N THR A 15 17.97 3.48 -10.50
CA THR A 15 16.52 3.43 -10.70
C THR A 15 15.88 2.20 -10.05
N THR A 16 16.64 1.12 -9.87
CA THR A 16 16.18 -0.14 -9.25
C THR A 16 15.67 0.06 -7.82
N ALA A 17 16.33 0.90 -7.01
CA ALA A 17 15.94 1.09 -5.61
C ALA A 17 14.54 1.72 -5.43
N ILE A 18 14.07 2.51 -6.40
CA ILE A 18 12.73 3.12 -6.38
C ILE A 18 11.68 2.11 -6.87
N ASP A 19 12.07 1.23 -7.80
CA ASP A 19 11.19 0.18 -8.36
C ASP A 19 11.00 -1.02 -7.42
N ASP A 20 11.85 -1.22 -6.41
CA ASP A 20 11.69 -2.33 -5.47
C ASP A 20 10.89 -1.93 -4.21
N ASP A 21 10.96 -0.64 -3.82
CA ASP A 21 10.25 -0.10 -2.65
C ASP A 21 8.72 -0.21 -2.80
N TRP A 22 8.18 -0.02 -4.01
CA TRP A 22 6.73 -0.12 -4.23
C TRP A 22 6.21 -1.55 -4.14
N LYS A 23 7.01 -2.57 -4.51
CA LYS A 23 6.62 -3.99 -4.40
C LYS A 23 6.54 -4.43 -2.95
N ALA A 24 7.56 -4.09 -2.15
CA ALA A 24 7.57 -4.33 -0.71
C ALA A 24 6.41 -3.61 -0.02
N THR A 25 6.17 -2.36 -0.39
CA THR A 25 5.01 -1.57 0.08
C THR A 25 3.69 -2.24 -0.30
N ALA A 26 3.56 -2.75 -1.53
CA ALA A 26 2.36 -3.45 -1.98
C ALA A 26 2.11 -4.74 -1.20
N LEU A 27 3.15 -5.52 -0.89
CA LEU A 27 3.03 -6.72 -0.07
C LEU A 27 2.51 -6.40 1.34
N VAL A 28 3.12 -5.41 2.00
CA VAL A 28 2.69 -4.95 3.34
C VAL A 28 1.24 -4.49 3.32
N PHE A 29 0.86 -3.72 2.30
CA PHE A 29 -0.50 -3.21 2.14
C PHE A 29 -1.52 -4.34 1.95
N ARG A 30 -1.18 -5.36 1.15
CA ARG A 30 -2.03 -6.53 0.93
C ARG A 30 -2.23 -7.35 2.20
N GLY A 31 -1.18 -7.50 3.00
CA GLY A 31 -1.29 -8.15 4.32
C GLY A 31 -2.25 -7.40 5.25
N GLN A 32 -2.21 -6.08 5.26
CA GLN A 32 -3.09 -5.26 6.10
C GLN A 32 -4.54 -5.25 5.59
N ARG A 33 -4.74 -5.20 4.28
CA ARG A 33 -6.08 -5.37 3.67
C ARG A 33 -6.67 -6.73 4.04
N GLN A 34 -5.86 -7.79 4.07
CA GLN A 34 -6.31 -9.12 4.51
C GLN A 34 -6.77 -9.10 5.97
N ALA A 35 -6.02 -8.43 6.86
CA ALA A 35 -6.40 -8.28 8.26
C ALA A 35 -7.70 -7.49 8.44
N LEU A 36 -7.94 -6.46 7.62
CA LEU A 36 -9.19 -5.70 7.66
C LEU A 36 -10.39 -6.48 7.13
N ILE A 37 -10.23 -7.20 6.02
CA ILE A 37 -11.30 -8.08 5.51
C ILE A 37 -11.64 -9.15 6.56
N ALA A 38 -10.64 -9.74 7.20
CA ALA A 38 -10.85 -10.68 8.30
C ALA A 38 -11.59 -10.04 9.49
N SER A 39 -11.24 -8.80 9.84
CA SER A 39 -11.96 -8.02 10.86
C SER A 39 -13.41 -7.74 10.46
N ASN A 40 -13.68 -7.36 9.21
CA ASN A 40 -15.04 -7.11 8.73
C ASN A 40 -15.88 -8.39 8.79
N ILE A 41 -15.33 -9.52 8.31
CA ILE A 41 -15.98 -10.84 8.37
C ILE A 41 -16.28 -11.26 9.81
N ALA A 42 -15.32 -11.07 10.72
CA ALA A 42 -15.51 -11.43 12.13
C ALA A 42 -16.61 -10.61 12.83
N ASN A 43 -16.81 -9.37 12.39
CA ASN A 43 -17.85 -8.48 12.92
C ASN A 43 -19.11 -8.42 12.03
N ALA A 44 -19.27 -9.35 11.08
CA ALA A 44 -20.40 -9.37 10.15
C ALA A 44 -21.77 -9.58 10.85
N ASP A 45 -21.79 -10.16 12.05
CA ASP A 45 -23.01 -10.34 12.85
C ASP A 45 -23.09 -9.35 14.04
N THR A 46 -22.29 -8.28 14.01
CA THR A 46 -22.27 -7.25 15.06
C THR A 46 -23.16 -6.07 14.68
N PRO A 47 -24.23 -5.78 15.47
CA PRO A 47 -25.10 -4.63 15.20
C PRO A 47 -24.32 -3.31 15.19
N ASN A 48 -24.71 -2.37 14.32
CA ASN A 48 -24.07 -1.05 14.13
C ASN A 48 -22.60 -1.09 13.68
N TYR A 49 -22.07 -2.23 13.21
CA TYR A 49 -20.69 -2.30 12.72
C TYR A 49 -20.54 -1.62 11.36
N GLN A 50 -19.42 -0.91 11.17
CA GLN A 50 -19.09 -0.23 9.93
C GLN A 50 -17.84 -0.84 9.30
N ALA A 51 -18.01 -1.42 8.12
CA ALA A 51 -16.95 -2.05 7.35
C ALA A 51 -15.89 -1.02 6.93
N ARG A 52 -14.61 -1.42 7.01
CA ARG A 52 -13.46 -0.61 6.61
C ARG A 52 -12.72 -1.30 5.48
N ASP A 53 -12.27 -0.54 4.49
CA ASP A 53 -11.41 -1.02 3.41
C ASP A 53 -10.27 -0.04 3.16
N ILE A 54 -9.16 -0.55 2.63
CA ILE A 54 -8.02 0.27 2.22
C ILE A 54 -7.92 0.28 0.69
N SER A 55 -8.01 1.46 0.10
CA SER A 55 -7.78 1.63 -1.35
C SER A 55 -6.29 1.79 -1.65
N PHE A 56 -5.68 0.77 -2.27
CA PHE A 56 -4.27 0.79 -2.67
C PHE A 56 -3.97 1.95 -3.63
N SER A 57 -4.88 2.22 -4.56
CA SER A 57 -4.72 3.31 -5.53
C SER A 57 -4.72 4.68 -4.84
N ALA A 58 -5.50 4.84 -3.77
CA ALA A 58 -5.49 6.06 -2.96
C ALA A 58 -4.18 6.19 -2.17
N ALA A 59 -3.71 5.09 -1.57
CA ALA A 59 -2.45 5.06 -0.83
C ALA A 59 -1.25 5.38 -1.72
N LEU A 60 -1.17 4.79 -2.92
CA LEU A 60 -0.08 5.05 -3.88
C LEU A 60 -0.10 6.50 -4.38
N LYS A 61 -1.29 7.06 -4.63
CA LYS A 61 -1.43 8.47 -5.00
C LYS A 61 -0.97 9.42 -3.89
N ASP A 62 -1.25 9.11 -2.63
CA ASP A 62 -0.81 9.91 -1.48
C ASP A 62 0.68 9.70 -1.17
N ALA A 63 1.23 8.50 -1.42
CA ALA A 63 2.66 8.21 -1.32
C ALA A 63 3.48 9.03 -2.33
N ASN A 64 3.03 9.09 -3.59
CA ASN A 64 3.65 9.90 -4.64
C ASN A 64 3.40 11.41 -4.49
N ARG A 65 2.53 11.83 -3.57
CA ARG A 65 2.28 13.24 -3.30
C ARG A 65 3.34 13.76 -2.34
N ALA A 66 4.23 14.63 -2.84
CA ALA A 66 5.11 15.43 -1.99
C ALA A 66 4.25 16.29 -1.05
N ARG A 67 4.31 16.02 0.27
CA ARG A 67 3.68 16.88 1.26
C ARG A 67 4.65 17.99 1.64
N PRO A 68 4.25 19.27 1.57
CA PRO A 68 5.04 20.32 2.18
C PRO A 68 5.14 20.03 3.68
N ALA A 69 6.33 20.19 4.24
CA ALA A 69 6.53 20.12 5.68
C ALA A 69 5.53 21.06 6.36
N ALA A 70 4.71 20.55 7.27
CA ALA A 70 3.86 21.41 8.07
C ALA A 70 4.80 22.35 8.87
N PRO A 71 4.66 23.68 8.76
CA PRO A 71 5.49 24.58 9.54
C PRO A 71 5.14 24.40 11.02
N MET A 72 6.03 23.74 11.75
CA MET A 72 5.92 23.61 13.21
C MET A 72 6.88 24.61 13.86
N ALA A 73 6.37 25.39 14.81
CA ALA A 73 7.18 26.32 15.57
C ALA A 73 7.98 25.57 16.64
N THR A 74 9.30 25.71 16.64
CA THR A 74 10.15 25.29 17.75
C THR A 74 10.05 26.35 18.85
N THR A 75 9.56 25.97 20.03
CA THR A 75 9.36 26.93 21.14
C THR A 75 10.57 27.03 22.06
N SER A 76 11.56 26.14 21.92
CA SER A 76 12.80 26.14 22.70
C SER A 76 13.98 25.62 21.86
N PRO A 77 15.22 26.11 22.10
CA PRO A 77 16.43 25.68 21.38
C PRO A 77 16.76 24.19 21.49
N GLY A 78 16.18 23.47 22.46
CA GLY A 78 16.35 22.02 22.63
C GLY A 78 15.30 21.18 21.91
N HIS A 79 14.34 21.79 21.20
CA HIS A 79 13.32 21.04 20.49
C HIS A 79 13.89 20.45 19.20
N LEU A 80 13.74 19.14 19.04
CA LEU A 80 14.07 18.44 17.80
C LEU A 80 13.18 19.00 16.67
N ALA A 81 13.80 19.37 15.55
CA ALA A 81 13.06 19.69 14.34
C ALA A 81 12.25 18.45 13.92
N PRO A 82 11.01 18.61 13.42
CA PRO A 82 10.21 17.47 12.99
C PRO A 82 10.97 16.69 11.90
N SER A 83 11.10 15.37 12.11
CA SER A 83 11.57 14.47 11.06
C SER A 83 10.60 14.58 9.88
N LEU A 84 11.11 14.98 8.72
CA LEU A 84 10.35 15.13 7.48
C LEU A 84 9.82 13.79 6.93
N VAL A 85 10.21 12.68 7.57
CA VAL A 85 9.79 11.32 7.21
C VAL A 85 9.16 10.68 8.45
N ALA A 86 7.92 11.05 8.75
CA ALA A 86 7.11 10.24 9.65
C ALA A 86 6.77 8.93 8.90
N PRO A 87 7.02 7.74 9.48
CA PRO A 87 6.59 6.49 8.87
C PRO A 87 5.06 6.52 8.74
N ARG A 88 4.56 6.44 7.50
CA ARG A 88 3.12 6.42 7.23
C ARG A 88 2.55 5.14 7.82
N SER A 89 1.73 5.26 8.85
CA SER A 89 0.88 4.15 9.28
C SER A 89 -0.12 3.88 8.18
N THR A 90 -0.12 2.66 7.68
CA THR A 90 -1.03 2.20 6.63
C THR A 90 -2.49 2.19 7.07
N LEU A 91 -2.75 2.16 8.39
CA LEU A 91 -4.09 2.38 8.96
C LEU A 91 -4.64 3.77 8.62
N GLN A 92 -3.79 4.75 8.30
CA GLN A 92 -4.21 6.07 7.83
C GLN A 92 -4.97 6.01 6.49
N PHE A 93 -4.78 4.94 5.73
CA PHE A 93 -5.48 4.73 4.47
C PHE A 93 -6.78 3.92 4.62
N ALA A 94 -7.05 3.36 5.81
CA ALA A 94 -8.28 2.62 6.06
C ALA A 94 -9.46 3.62 6.05
N GLN A 95 -10.30 3.51 5.03
CA GLN A 95 -11.49 4.33 4.85
C GLN A 95 -12.72 3.46 5.10
N HIS A 96 -13.85 4.09 5.40
CA HIS A 96 -15.12 3.38 5.38
C HIS A 96 -15.32 2.77 3.99
N ALA A 97 -15.62 1.48 3.94
CA ALA A 97 -15.92 0.83 2.67
C ALA A 97 -17.12 1.55 2.03
N LEU A 98 -17.13 1.68 0.69
CA LEU A 98 -18.30 2.21 -0.03
C LEU A 98 -19.51 1.43 0.45
N GLN A 99 -20.44 2.13 1.12
CA GLN A 99 -21.59 1.56 1.81
C GLN A 99 -22.30 0.57 0.88
N SER A 100 -22.11 -0.74 1.11
CA SER A 100 -23.08 -1.73 0.63
C SER A 100 -24.34 -1.49 1.48
N GLN A 101 -25.54 -1.67 0.93
CA GLN A 101 -26.80 -1.34 1.60
C GLN A 101 -26.73 -1.59 3.11
N THR A 102 -26.95 -0.53 3.89
CA THR A 102 -27.04 -0.64 5.35
C THR A 102 -28.12 -1.68 5.67
N GLY A 103 -27.72 -2.75 6.33
CA GLY A 103 -28.62 -3.82 6.75
C GLY A 103 -29.72 -3.29 7.68
N LEU A 104 -30.74 -4.11 7.89
CA LEU A 104 -31.88 -3.79 8.78
C LEU A 104 -31.42 -3.42 10.21
N ASP A 105 -30.21 -3.82 10.59
CA ASP A 105 -29.54 -3.71 11.88
C ASP A 105 -28.45 -2.61 11.93
N SER A 106 -28.40 -1.73 10.93
CA SER A 106 -27.36 -0.70 10.80
C SER A 106 -25.93 -1.23 10.63
N ASN A 107 -25.77 -2.51 10.26
CA ASN A 107 -24.49 -3.06 9.84
C ASN A 107 -24.24 -2.78 8.35
N THR A 108 -23.01 -2.41 7.99
CA THR A 108 -22.62 -2.11 6.60
C THR A 108 -21.76 -3.22 5.98
N VAL A 109 -21.54 -4.34 6.69
CA VAL A 109 -20.77 -5.48 6.21
C VAL A 109 -21.63 -6.34 5.28
N ASP A 110 -21.06 -6.67 4.13
CA ASP A 110 -21.67 -7.56 3.15
C ASP A 110 -20.78 -8.78 2.98
N MET A 111 -21.22 -9.93 3.50
CA MET A 111 -20.41 -11.15 3.55
C MET A 111 -20.00 -11.66 2.18
N ASP A 112 -20.84 -11.50 1.15
CA ASP A 112 -20.50 -11.98 -0.19
C ASP A 112 -19.46 -11.07 -0.84
N ARG A 113 -19.58 -9.75 -0.61
CA ARG A 113 -18.55 -8.78 -1.01
C ARG A 113 -17.22 -8.99 -0.28
N GLU A 114 -17.25 -9.25 1.03
CA GLU A 114 -16.03 -9.49 1.82
C GLU A 114 -15.34 -10.78 1.37
N ARG A 115 -16.08 -11.85 1.09
CA ARG A 115 -15.54 -13.10 0.51
C ARG A 115 -14.89 -12.87 -0.86
N ALA A 116 -15.55 -12.13 -1.75
CA ALA A 116 -14.99 -11.78 -3.05
C ALA A 116 -13.70 -10.96 -2.91
N SER A 117 -13.71 -9.98 -2.00
CA SER A 117 -12.55 -9.13 -1.70
C SER A 117 -11.39 -9.93 -1.09
N PHE A 118 -11.69 -10.91 -0.24
CA PHE A 118 -10.72 -11.82 0.35
C PHE A 118 -10.05 -12.68 -0.73
N ALA A 119 -10.83 -13.28 -1.63
CA ALA A 119 -10.31 -14.09 -2.72
C ALA A 119 -9.40 -13.26 -3.64
N GLN A 120 -9.86 -12.07 -4.04
CA GLN A 120 -9.07 -11.15 -4.86
C GLN A 120 -7.76 -10.75 -4.17
N ASN A 121 -7.81 -10.38 -2.88
CA ASN A 121 -6.61 -9.98 -2.16
C ASN A 121 -5.65 -11.15 -1.96
N SER A 122 -6.15 -12.36 -1.76
CA SER A 122 -5.33 -13.57 -1.61
C SER A 122 -4.53 -13.87 -2.87
N ILE A 123 -5.16 -13.82 -4.05
CA ILE A 123 -4.48 -13.98 -5.34
C ILE A 123 -3.38 -12.94 -5.51
N LEU A 124 -3.70 -11.68 -5.23
CA LEU A 124 -2.74 -10.61 -5.44
C LEU A 124 -1.62 -10.61 -4.40
N HIS A 125 -1.87 -11.09 -3.18
CA HIS A 125 -0.84 -11.27 -2.15
C HIS A 125 0.13 -12.38 -2.55
N GLN A 126 -0.38 -13.52 -3.03
CA GLN A 126 0.45 -14.59 -3.58
C GLN A 126 1.31 -14.11 -4.75
N LEU A 127 0.74 -13.31 -5.66
CA LEU A 127 1.50 -12.71 -6.76
C LEU A 127 2.60 -11.76 -6.26
N ALA A 128 2.33 -10.96 -5.23
CA ALA A 128 3.33 -10.07 -4.64
C ALA A 128 4.49 -10.85 -3.99
N VAL A 129 4.20 -11.96 -3.31
CA VAL A 129 5.23 -12.86 -2.75
C VAL A 129 6.05 -13.50 -3.87
N ALA A 130 5.38 -14.05 -4.89
CA ALA A 130 6.07 -14.69 -6.02
C ALA A 130 7.02 -13.72 -6.75
N SER A 131 6.61 -12.46 -6.92
CA SER A 131 7.48 -11.44 -7.51
C SER A 131 8.74 -11.17 -6.69
N LEU A 132 8.67 -11.24 -5.36
CA LEU A 132 9.83 -11.07 -4.48
C LEU A 132 10.78 -12.27 -4.58
N ASP A 133 10.22 -13.48 -4.68
CA ASP A 133 11.00 -14.71 -4.85
C ASP A 133 11.77 -14.71 -6.18
N ASP A 134 11.15 -14.24 -7.27
CA ASP A 134 11.78 -14.12 -8.59
C ASP A 134 12.97 -13.14 -8.56
N GLU A 135 12.82 -12.00 -7.89
CA GLU A 135 13.88 -11.00 -7.74
C GLU A 135 15.04 -11.50 -6.88
N LEU A 136 14.74 -12.19 -5.78
CA LEU A 136 15.76 -12.84 -4.95
C LEU A 136 16.55 -13.88 -5.77
N LYS A 137 15.88 -14.60 -6.66
CA LYS A 137 16.52 -15.57 -7.55
C LYS A 137 17.42 -14.88 -8.57
N GLU A 138 16.98 -13.78 -9.18
CA GLU A 138 17.78 -12.95 -10.08
C GLU A 138 19.03 -12.40 -9.39
N PHE A 139 18.88 -11.85 -8.19
CA PHE A 139 19.99 -11.35 -7.37
C PHE A 139 21.00 -12.46 -7.03
N LYS A 140 20.52 -13.64 -6.63
CA LYS A 140 21.38 -14.81 -6.39
C LYS A 140 22.14 -15.23 -7.64
N MET A 141 21.48 -15.23 -8.80
CA MET A 141 22.13 -15.54 -10.08
C MET A 141 23.22 -14.51 -10.42
N ALA A 142 22.94 -13.22 -10.26
CA ALA A 142 23.88 -12.14 -10.54
C ALA A 142 25.12 -12.18 -9.64
N ILE A 143 24.97 -12.54 -8.35
CA ILE A 143 26.10 -12.69 -7.43
C ILE A 143 26.90 -13.97 -7.67
N THR A 144 26.23 -15.03 -8.13
CA THR A 144 26.87 -16.34 -8.30
C THR A 144 27.59 -16.47 -9.65
N ASP A 145 27.28 -15.65 -10.67
CA ASP A 145 27.96 -15.71 -11.98
C ASP A 145 29.45 -15.37 -11.85
N PRO A 146 30.37 -16.35 -12.03
CA PRO A 146 31.79 -16.16 -11.84
C PRO A 146 32.49 -15.60 -13.09
N ARG A 147 31.76 -15.15 -14.12
CA ARG A 147 32.35 -14.56 -15.34
C ARG A 147 32.41 -13.04 -15.29
N ARG A 148 33.17 -12.50 -14.34
CA ARG A 148 33.80 -11.18 -14.42
C ARG A 148 35.09 -11.13 -13.60
#